data_AF-A0A7X6LAU0-F1
#
_entry.id   AF-A0A7X6LAU0-F1
#
_cell.length_a   1.000
_cell.length_b   1.000
_cell.length_c   1.000
_cell.angle_alpha   90.00
_cell.angle_beta   90.00
_cell.angle_gamma   90.00
#
_symmetry.space_group_name_H-M   'P 1'
#
loop_
_entity.id
_entity.type
_entity.pdbx_description
1 polymer ?
#
loop_
_entity_poly.entity_id
_entity_poly.type
_entity_poly.pdbx_seq_one_letter_code
_entity_poly.pdbx_strand_id
1 'polypeptide(L)'
;MPIDETIARYSDLAFKTAIVVYALVLVLLIWQYATARSRQVSERELVTVGGGSTPQGPGRVIEPARRPLSDRLGNMAFSVLMVAIALHVGAIVLRGFATNRFPLGNMYEFVTMATAAAVLVGVVLLREQRYRAMWAFLLVPVLILLFLAGTVLYADAAPVVPALKSFWLPVHVTIVSVGSGVFLFAGVASMLFLYRLRQPEGQESDNVLGVIARRLPDARTLDRLAYKATIIGFPLFGAGVILGAIWAEAAWGRFWGWDPKETCSFIAWVLYAAYLHARATSGWRDTKAAWINIAAFVAMLFNLFIINMVISGLHSYAGLN
;
A
#
# COMPACT_ATOMS: atom_id res chain seq x y z
N MET A 1 29.94 2.79 -16.05
CA MET A 1 29.40 3.93 -16.80
C MET A 1 29.22 5.07 -15.82
N PRO A 2 29.48 6.33 -16.23
CA PRO A 2 29.24 7.48 -15.37
C PRO A 2 27.73 7.60 -15.09
N ILE A 3 27.40 8.06 -13.88
CA ILE A 3 26.03 8.34 -13.45
C ILE A 3 25.59 9.64 -14.14
N ASP A 4 24.36 9.66 -14.67
CA ASP A 4 23.79 10.91 -15.17
C ASP A 4 23.21 11.72 -13.99
N GLU A 5 23.98 12.71 -13.54
CA GLU A 5 23.59 13.57 -12.42
C GLU A 5 22.32 14.39 -12.71
N THR A 6 22.06 14.71 -13.98
CA THR A 6 20.87 15.51 -14.35
C THR A 6 19.62 14.68 -14.18
N ILE A 7 19.62 13.45 -14.70
CA ILE A 7 18.50 12.51 -14.53
C ILE A 7 18.34 12.11 -13.05
N ALA A 8 19.44 11.94 -12.31
CA ALA A 8 19.39 11.67 -10.88
C ALA A 8 18.68 12.80 -10.11
N ARG A 9 19.01 14.06 -10.39
CA ARG A 9 18.33 15.22 -9.78
C ARG A 9 16.85 15.26 -10.13
N TYR A 10 16.46 14.95 -11.37
CA TYR A 10 15.04 14.86 -11.74
C TYR A 10 14.31 13.72 -11.03
N SER A 11 14.95 12.57 -10.83
CA SER A 11 14.44 11.48 -10.01
C SER A 11 14.16 11.96 -8.59
N ASP A 12 15.11 12.64 -7.96
CA ASP A 12 14.97 13.09 -6.56
C ASP A 12 13.93 14.20 -6.42
N LEU A 13 13.84 15.09 -7.42
CA LEU A 13 12.78 16.09 -7.49
C LEU A 13 11.41 15.44 -7.65
N ALA A 14 11.27 14.46 -8.55
CA ALA A 14 10.03 13.72 -8.74
C ALA A 14 9.61 12.98 -7.47
N PHE A 15 10.56 12.36 -6.76
CA PHE A 15 10.33 11.69 -5.48
C PHE A 15 9.83 12.66 -4.40
N LYS A 16 10.54 13.78 -4.18
CA LYS A 16 10.15 14.81 -3.20
C LYS A 16 8.78 15.40 -3.55
N THR A 17 8.54 15.67 -4.83
CA THR A 17 7.26 16.19 -5.31
C THR A 17 6.14 15.17 -5.08
N ALA A 18 6.38 13.89 -5.34
CA ALA A 18 5.40 12.84 -5.08
C ALA A 18 4.99 12.80 -3.60
N ILE A 19 5.92 12.93 -2.66
CA ILE A 19 5.61 13.00 -1.21
C ILE A 19 4.68 14.18 -0.90
N VAL A 20 5.00 15.37 -1.40
CA VAL A 20 4.18 16.58 -1.18
C VAL A 20 2.79 16.39 -1.78
N VAL A 21 2.69 15.83 -2.98
CA VAL A 21 1.40 15.59 -3.64
C VAL A 21 0.59 14.51 -2.92
N TYR A 22 1.21 13.43 -2.43
CA TYR A 22 0.54 12.44 -1.57
C TYR A 22 0.03 13.05 -0.25
N ALA A 23 0.81 13.94 0.37
CA ALA A 23 0.39 14.65 1.57
C ALA A 23 -0.81 15.55 1.29
N LEU A 24 -0.81 16.26 0.15
CA LEU A 24 -1.97 17.03 -0.32
C LEU A 24 -3.19 16.13 -0.52
N VAL A 25 -3.04 14.98 -1.16
CA VAL A 25 -4.13 13.99 -1.33
C VAL A 25 -4.68 13.57 0.03
N LEU A 26 -3.81 13.25 1.00
CA LEU A 26 -4.23 12.86 2.34
C LEU A 26 -5.05 13.98 3.01
N VAL A 27 -4.60 15.24 2.90
CA VAL A 27 -5.35 16.41 3.42
C VAL A 27 -6.71 16.54 2.73
N LEU A 28 -6.78 16.41 1.41
CA LEU A 28 -8.04 16.46 0.66
C LEU A 28 -9.00 15.34 1.05
N LEU A 29 -8.49 14.13 1.28
CA LEU A 29 -9.28 13.01 1.78
C LEU A 29 -9.77 13.27 3.20
N ILE A 30 -8.91 13.73 4.12
CA ILE A 30 -9.31 14.09 5.49
C ILE A 30 -10.36 15.20 5.47
N TRP A 31 -10.25 16.17 4.57
CA TRP A 31 -11.24 17.24 4.44
C TRP A 31 -12.56 16.76 3.81
N GLN A 32 -12.50 15.89 2.80
CA GLN A 32 -13.67 15.18 2.30
C GLN A 32 -14.34 14.41 3.44
N TYR A 33 -13.54 13.77 4.30
CA TYR A 33 -14.02 13.14 5.51
C TYR A 33 -14.72 14.17 6.40
N ALA A 34 -14.08 15.26 6.83
CA ALA A 34 -14.74 16.23 7.70
C ALA A 34 -16.04 16.83 7.12
N THR A 35 -16.12 17.03 5.80
CA THR A 35 -17.24 17.74 5.15
C THR A 35 -18.37 16.87 4.63
N ALA A 36 -18.16 15.57 4.40
CA ALA A 36 -19.25 14.70 3.99
C ALA A 36 -20.25 14.60 5.16
N ARG A 37 -21.46 15.12 4.97
CA ARG A 37 -22.56 14.82 5.88
C ARG A 37 -22.78 13.31 5.86
N SER A 38 -23.02 12.74 7.04
CA SER A 38 -23.58 11.39 7.16
C SER A 38 -24.69 11.29 6.13
N ARG A 39 -24.51 10.44 5.12
CA ARG A 39 -25.60 10.06 4.23
C ARG A 39 -26.49 9.20 5.11
N GLN A 40 -27.35 9.86 5.91
CA GLN A 40 -28.60 9.24 6.32
C GLN A 40 -29.14 8.66 5.02
N VAL A 41 -29.27 7.34 5.00
CA VAL A 41 -30.00 6.64 3.97
C VAL A 41 -31.37 7.29 4.01
N SER A 42 -31.59 8.30 3.17
CA SER A 42 -32.92 8.71 2.81
C SER A 42 -33.55 7.40 2.41
N GLU A 43 -34.56 6.98 3.18
CA GLU A 43 -35.48 5.95 2.76
C GLU A 43 -35.65 6.13 1.26
N ARG A 44 -35.41 5.05 0.52
CA ARG A 44 -35.79 4.98 -0.88
C ARG A 44 -37.23 5.44 -0.89
N GLU A 45 -37.46 6.68 -1.32
CA GLU A 45 -38.78 7.14 -1.66
C GLU A 45 -39.22 6.15 -2.72
N LEU A 46 -40.13 5.27 -2.32
CA LEU A 46 -40.76 4.32 -3.21
C LEU A 46 -41.49 5.20 -4.21
N VAL A 47 -40.83 5.49 -5.33
CA VAL A 47 -41.47 6.12 -6.48
C VAL A 47 -42.56 5.15 -6.88
N THR A 48 -43.78 5.48 -6.49
CA THR A 48 -44.98 4.78 -6.92
C THR A 48 -45.01 4.89 -8.43
N VAL A 49 -44.76 3.77 -9.11
CA VAL A 49 -44.99 3.65 -10.54
C VAL A 49 -46.50 3.69 -10.73
N GLY A 50 -47.05 4.89 -10.87
CA GLY A 50 -48.50 5.10 -11.00
C GLY A 50 -49.00 6.55 -10.89
N GLY A 51 -48.19 7.50 -10.45
CA GLY A 51 -48.57 8.92 -10.43
C GLY A 51 -48.12 9.65 -11.69
N GLY A 52 -48.98 9.72 -12.72
CA GLY A 52 -48.76 10.56 -13.89
C GLY A 52 -48.63 12.03 -13.48
N SER A 53 -47.40 12.52 -13.35
CA SER A 53 -47.14 13.95 -13.22
C SER A 53 -47.24 14.58 -14.60
N THR A 54 -48.32 15.33 -14.82
CA THR A 54 -48.49 16.17 -15.99
C THR A 54 -47.38 17.22 -16.00
N PRO A 55 -46.61 17.41 -17.08
CA PRO A 55 -45.61 18.47 -17.14
C PRO A 55 -46.33 19.83 -17.19
N GLN A 56 -46.35 20.56 -16.07
CA GLN A 56 -46.74 21.96 -16.08
C GLN A 56 -45.59 22.81 -16.65
N GLY A 57 -45.68 23.11 -17.94
CA GLY A 57 -45.02 24.24 -18.60
C GLY A 57 -43.82 23.89 -19.52
N PRO A 58 -43.68 24.54 -20.69
CA PRO A 58 -42.52 24.37 -21.56
C PRO A 58 -41.28 25.06 -20.98
N GLY A 59 -40.12 24.38 -21.02
CA GLY A 59 -38.81 25.03 -20.89
C GLY A 59 -38.15 25.04 -19.51
N ARG A 60 -38.64 24.29 -18.50
CA ARG A 60 -37.87 24.09 -17.27
C ARG A 60 -36.69 23.14 -17.55
N VAL A 61 -35.52 23.72 -17.82
CA VAL A 61 -34.25 22.99 -17.75
C VAL A 61 -34.11 22.55 -16.30
N ILE A 62 -34.25 21.25 -16.04
CA ILE A 62 -33.91 20.68 -14.74
C ILE A 62 -32.40 20.86 -14.60
N GLU A 63 -31.98 21.92 -13.91
CA GLU A 63 -30.57 22.12 -13.62
C GLU A 63 -30.07 20.88 -12.87
N PRO A 64 -29.00 20.22 -13.35
CA PRO A 64 -28.47 19.06 -12.65
C PRO A 64 -28.07 19.50 -11.25
N ALA A 65 -28.62 18.82 -10.23
CA ALA A 65 -28.35 19.12 -8.83
C ALA A 65 -26.84 19.26 -8.61
N ARG A 66 -26.40 20.40 -8.06
CA ARG A 66 -24.97 20.68 -7.84
C ARG A 66 -24.39 19.57 -6.96
N ARG A 67 -23.39 18.84 -7.48
CA ARG A 67 -22.69 17.80 -6.70
C ARG A 67 -22.19 18.37 -5.37
N PRO A 68 -22.39 17.65 -4.24
CA PRO A 68 -21.99 18.12 -2.93
C PRO A 68 -20.46 18.30 -2.87
N LEU A 69 -20.00 19.20 -2.01
CA LEU A 69 -18.57 19.54 -1.88
C LEU A 69 -17.71 18.30 -1.59
N SER A 70 -18.20 17.36 -0.79
CA SER A 70 -17.51 16.10 -0.49
C SER A 70 -17.23 15.25 -1.73
N ASP A 71 -18.14 15.21 -2.70
CA ASP A 71 -17.95 14.42 -3.92
C ASP A 71 -16.94 15.09 -4.85
N ARG A 72 -16.95 16.42 -4.90
CA ARG A 72 -15.95 17.21 -5.65
C ARG A 72 -14.56 17.02 -5.05
N LEU A 73 -14.43 17.16 -3.73
CA LEU A 73 -13.17 16.95 -3.00
C LEU A 73 -12.64 15.53 -3.20
N GLY A 74 -13.50 14.52 -3.12
CA GLY A 74 -13.07 13.14 -3.35
C GLY A 74 -12.63 12.85 -4.78
N ASN A 75 -13.30 13.43 -5.78
CA ASN A 75 -12.87 13.29 -7.19
C ASN A 75 -11.54 14.01 -7.42
N MET A 76 -11.39 15.23 -6.87
CA MET A 76 -10.15 15.99 -6.94
C MET A 76 -9.01 15.23 -6.27
N ALA A 77 -9.23 14.70 -5.06
CA ALA A 77 -8.26 13.88 -4.35
C ALA A 77 -7.80 12.67 -5.19
N PHE A 78 -8.74 12.00 -5.87
CA PHE A 78 -8.40 10.87 -6.74
C PHE A 78 -7.61 11.29 -7.99
N SER A 79 -7.96 12.40 -8.63
CA SER A 79 -7.17 12.94 -9.76
C SER A 79 -5.75 13.32 -9.34
N VAL A 80 -5.61 14.00 -8.21
CA VAL A 80 -4.30 14.39 -7.65
C VAL A 80 -3.51 13.14 -7.21
N LEU A 81 -4.19 12.10 -6.70
CA LEU A 81 -3.57 10.81 -6.38
C LEU A 81 -2.94 10.15 -7.61
N MET A 82 -3.60 10.19 -8.77
CA MET A 82 -3.02 9.63 -10.00
C MET A 82 -1.74 10.37 -10.40
N VAL A 83 -1.71 11.70 -10.22
CA VAL A 83 -0.50 12.51 -10.45
C VAL A 83 0.60 12.11 -9.47
N ALA A 84 0.29 11.93 -8.18
CA ALA A 84 1.25 11.48 -7.18
C ALA A 84 1.86 10.11 -7.54
N ILE A 85 1.03 9.16 -7.99
CA ILE A 85 1.48 7.83 -8.44
C ILE A 85 2.35 7.95 -9.69
N ALA A 86 1.97 8.77 -10.66
CA ALA A 86 2.76 8.99 -11.86
C ALA A 86 4.15 9.58 -11.55
N LEU A 87 4.22 10.57 -10.66
CA LEU A 87 5.48 11.15 -10.19
C LEU A 87 6.32 10.13 -9.43
N HIS A 88 5.69 9.31 -8.58
CA HIS A 88 6.37 8.29 -7.78
C HIS A 88 6.98 7.20 -8.67
N VAL A 89 6.21 6.65 -9.61
CA VAL A 89 6.71 5.67 -10.58
C VAL A 89 7.75 6.31 -11.51
N GLY A 90 7.51 7.56 -11.92
CA GLY A 90 8.47 8.34 -12.70
C GLY A 90 9.82 8.50 -12.00
N ALA A 91 9.83 8.76 -10.69
CA ALA A 91 11.05 8.83 -9.89
C ALA A 91 11.85 7.52 -9.95
N ILE A 92 11.19 6.36 -9.79
CA ILE A 92 11.84 5.05 -9.89
C ILE A 92 12.44 4.84 -11.29
N VAL A 93 11.67 5.14 -12.34
CA VAL A 93 12.13 4.95 -13.73
C VAL A 93 13.32 5.87 -14.05
N LEU A 94 13.24 7.14 -13.70
CA LEU A 94 14.33 8.11 -13.86
C LEU A 94 15.58 7.65 -13.10
N ARG A 95 15.42 7.12 -11.88
CA ARG A 95 16.53 6.57 -11.09
C ARG A 95 17.24 5.42 -11.81
N GLY A 96 16.48 4.55 -12.48
CA GLY A 96 17.03 3.46 -13.30
C GLY A 96 17.85 3.98 -14.48
N PHE A 97 17.32 4.97 -15.21
CA PHE A 97 18.04 5.62 -16.31
C PHE A 97 19.30 6.34 -15.84
N ALA A 98 19.24 7.08 -14.72
CA ALA A 98 20.39 7.81 -14.18
C ALA A 98 21.57 6.89 -13.85
N THR A 99 21.28 5.68 -13.37
CA THR A 99 22.30 4.71 -12.94
C THR A 99 22.64 3.66 -14.00
N ASN A 100 21.96 3.67 -15.15
CA ASN A 100 22.03 2.64 -16.19
C ASN A 100 21.89 1.20 -15.65
N ARG A 101 21.08 1.02 -14.59
CA ARG A 101 20.79 -0.26 -13.96
C ARG A 101 19.35 -0.29 -13.43
N PHE A 102 18.89 -1.48 -13.07
CA PHE A 102 17.60 -1.59 -12.38
C PHE A 102 17.71 -0.95 -10.97
N PRO A 103 16.78 -0.05 -10.57
CA PRO A 103 16.86 0.73 -9.35
C PRO A 103 16.34 -0.06 -8.14
N LEU A 104 17.09 -1.09 -7.72
CA LEU A 104 16.82 -1.93 -6.53
C LEU A 104 18.10 -2.31 -5.76
N GLY A 105 19.08 -1.43 -5.74
CA GLY A 105 20.41 -1.65 -5.15
C GLY A 105 20.56 -1.24 -3.69
N ASN A 106 19.57 -0.56 -3.11
CA ASN A 106 19.62 -0.07 -1.72
C ASN A 106 18.21 -0.03 -1.08
N MET A 107 18.16 0.26 0.22
CA MET A 107 16.90 0.31 0.97
C MET A 107 15.96 1.43 0.52
N TYR A 108 16.47 2.60 0.13
CA TYR A 108 15.65 3.68 -0.43
C TYR A 108 14.89 3.21 -1.68
N GLU A 109 15.61 2.62 -2.63
CA GLU A 109 15.07 2.05 -3.86
C GLU A 109 14.04 0.94 -3.58
N PHE A 110 14.32 0.06 -2.60
CA PHE A 110 13.39 -1.00 -2.18
C PHE A 110 12.10 -0.44 -1.58
N VAL A 111 12.17 0.50 -0.64
CA VAL A 111 11.00 1.07 0.04
C VAL A 111 10.15 1.89 -0.94
N THR A 112 10.79 2.61 -1.85
CA THR A 112 10.12 3.37 -2.92
C THR A 112 9.35 2.41 -3.84
N MET A 113 9.95 1.30 -4.27
CA MET A 113 9.27 0.27 -5.08
C MET A 113 8.12 -0.41 -4.32
N ALA A 114 8.33 -0.76 -3.05
CA ALA A 114 7.30 -1.42 -2.23
C ALA A 114 6.08 -0.51 -1.98
N THR A 115 6.32 0.77 -1.68
CA THR A 115 5.23 1.74 -1.49
C THR A 115 4.53 2.08 -2.81
N ALA A 116 5.25 2.13 -3.94
CA ALA A 116 4.65 2.23 -5.26
C ALA A 116 3.74 1.04 -5.58
N ALA A 117 4.19 -0.18 -5.28
CA ALA A 117 3.36 -1.38 -5.43
C ALA A 117 2.11 -1.33 -4.53
N ALA A 118 2.24 -0.87 -3.28
CA ALA A 118 1.11 -0.73 -2.35
C ALA A 118 0.03 0.22 -2.87
N VAL A 119 0.42 1.40 -3.38
CA VAL A 119 -0.55 2.35 -3.96
C VAL A 119 -1.15 1.82 -5.26
N LEU A 120 -0.39 1.14 -6.12
CA LEU A 120 -0.91 0.53 -7.35
C LEU A 120 -1.93 -0.58 -7.06
N VAL A 121 -1.65 -1.44 -6.08
CA VAL A 121 -2.61 -2.43 -5.56
C VAL A 121 -3.86 -1.72 -5.01
N GLY A 122 -3.67 -0.62 -4.29
CA GLY A 122 -4.76 0.26 -3.85
C GLY A 122 -5.62 0.75 -5.02
N VAL A 123 -5.02 1.18 -6.14
CA VAL A 123 -5.73 1.60 -7.35
C VAL A 123 -6.56 0.47 -7.95
N VAL A 124 -6.12 -0.79 -7.83
CA VAL A 124 -6.88 -1.94 -8.33
C VAL A 124 -7.99 -2.37 -7.38
N LEU A 125 -7.71 -2.43 -6.08
CA LEU A 125 -8.64 -2.98 -5.08
C LEU A 125 -9.64 -1.94 -4.55
N LEU A 126 -9.31 -0.65 -4.59
CA LEU A 126 -10.15 0.46 -4.10
C LEU A 126 -10.81 1.26 -5.23
N ARG A 127 -11.03 0.65 -6.40
CA ARG A 127 -11.65 1.31 -7.57
C ARG A 127 -13.06 1.82 -7.31
N GLU A 128 -13.81 1.12 -6.46
CA GLU A 128 -15.18 1.47 -6.17
C GLU A 128 -15.27 2.70 -5.25
N GLN A 129 -16.21 3.59 -5.55
CA GLN A 129 -16.46 4.83 -4.80
C GLN A 129 -16.59 4.62 -3.28
N ARG A 130 -17.23 3.51 -2.89
CA ARG A 130 -17.46 3.15 -1.47
C ARG A 130 -16.18 2.87 -0.69
N TYR A 131 -15.07 2.57 -1.38
CA TYR A 131 -13.78 2.27 -0.74
C TYR A 131 -12.86 3.48 -0.67
N ARG A 132 -13.29 4.66 -1.15
CA ARG A 132 -12.46 5.87 -1.15
C ARG A 132 -11.91 6.22 0.23
N ALA A 133 -12.74 5.97 1.23
CA ALA A 133 -12.42 6.01 2.64
C ALA A 133 -11.03 5.41 2.98
N MET A 134 -10.75 4.23 2.42
CA MET A 134 -9.57 3.44 2.73
C MET A 134 -8.26 4.07 2.25
N TRP A 135 -8.30 4.98 1.27
CA TRP A 135 -7.11 5.66 0.78
C TRP A 135 -6.43 6.49 1.86
N ALA A 136 -7.19 7.15 2.74
CA ALA A 136 -6.62 7.92 3.83
C ALA A 136 -5.75 7.03 4.75
N PHE A 137 -6.23 5.82 5.05
CA PHE A 137 -5.53 4.86 5.91
C PHE A 137 -4.35 4.17 5.22
N LEU A 138 -4.43 3.94 3.91
CA LEU A 138 -3.32 3.37 3.15
C LEU A 138 -2.20 4.40 2.96
N LEU A 139 -2.54 5.67 2.74
CA LEU A 139 -1.56 6.73 2.50
C LEU A 139 -0.76 7.11 3.75
N VAL A 140 -1.30 6.94 4.96
CA VAL A 140 -0.57 7.22 6.20
C VAL A 140 0.74 6.40 6.31
N PRO A 141 0.73 5.06 6.29
CA PRO A 141 1.97 4.29 6.35
C PRO A 141 2.82 4.47 5.08
N VAL A 142 2.22 4.68 3.90
CA VAL A 142 2.98 4.99 2.68
C VAL A 142 3.78 6.28 2.84
N LEU A 143 3.18 7.35 3.34
CA LEU A 143 3.85 8.63 3.58
C LEU A 143 4.93 8.51 4.64
N ILE A 144 4.69 7.76 5.73
CA ILE A 144 5.71 7.49 6.76
C ILE A 144 6.92 6.78 6.13
N LEU A 145 6.67 5.74 5.33
CA LEU A 145 7.72 4.97 4.66
C LEU A 145 8.49 5.82 3.63
N LEU A 146 7.80 6.64 2.84
CA LEU A 146 8.44 7.54 1.88
C LEU A 146 9.24 8.65 2.56
N PHE A 147 8.72 9.20 3.67
CA PHE A 147 9.45 10.17 4.47
C PHE A 147 10.72 9.56 5.06
N LEU A 148 10.63 8.35 5.63
CA LEU A 148 11.78 7.60 6.14
C LEU A 148 12.77 7.26 5.02
N ALA A 149 12.26 6.89 3.84
CA ALA A 149 13.08 6.62 2.65
C ALA A 149 13.87 7.86 2.22
N GLY A 150 13.23 9.03 2.19
CA GLY A 150 13.87 10.28 1.78
C GLY A 150 14.78 10.94 2.83
N THR A 151 14.79 10.45 4.07
CA THR A 151 15.54 11.06 5.18
C THR A 151 16.62 10.14 5.74
N VAL A 152 16.23 8.96 6.23
CA VAL A 152 17.13 8.04 6.94
C VAL A 152 17.74 7.00 6.00
N LEU A 153 16.97 6.52 5.02
CA LEU A 153 17.44 5.46 4.11
C LEU A 153 17.96 6.02 2.77
N TYR A 154 17.96 7.34 2.60
CA TYR A 154 18.35 7.97 1.35
C TYR A 154 19.81 7.63 1.05
N ALA A 155 20.04 7.13 -0.16
CA ALA A 155 21.35 6.84 -0.69
C ALA A 155 21.49 7.52 -2.04
N ASP A 156 22.70 7.97 -2.39
CA ASP A 156 22.95 8.59 -3.69
C ASP A 156 22.85 7.60 -4.85
N ALA A 157 22.65 8.14 -6.05
CA ALA A 157 22.57 7.36 -7.27
C ALA A 157 23.94 6.78 -7.57
N ALA A 158 24.20 5.55 -7.10
CA ALA A 158 25.50 4.89 -7.21
C ALA A 158 25.41 3.53 -7.94
N PRO A 159 26.54 3.02 -8.47
CA PRO A 159 26.63 1.64 -8.94
C PRO A 159 26.28 0.67 -7.81
N VAL A 160 25.70 -0.49 -8.16
CA VAL A 160 25.52 -1.57 -7.19
C VAL A 160 26.86 -2.05 -6.65
N VAL A 161 26.91 -2.36 -5.35
CA VAL A 161 28.09 -2.98 -4.75
C VAL A 161 28.43 -4.29 -5.49
N PRO A 162 29.71 -4.67 -5.61
CA PRO A 162 30.12 -5.80 -6.45
C PRO A 162 29.39 -7.12 -6.13
N ALA A 163 29.08 -7.38 -4.86
CA ALA A 163 28.32 -8.57 -4.43
C ALA A 163 26.87 -8.61 -4.96
N LEU A 164 26.31 -7.46 -5.33
CA LEU A 164 24.95 -7.32 -5.87
C LEU A 164 24.90 -7.35 -7.41
N LYS A 165 26.05 -7.42 -8.11
CA LYS A 165 26.08 -7.48 -9.58
C LYS A 165 25.70 -8.88 -10.06
N SER A 166 24.39 -9.14 -10.15
CA SER A 166 23.85 -10.41 -10.61
C SER A 166 22.58 -10.22 -11.42
N PHE A 167 22.35 -11.12 -12.38
CA PHE A 167 21.09 -11.20 -13.13
C PHE A 167 19.88 -11.48 -12.22
N TRP A 168 20.10 -12.16 -11.10
CA TRP A 168 19.02 -12.57 -10.19
C TRP A 168 18.51 -11.44 -9.30
N LEU A 169 19.33 -10.40 -9.03
CA LEU A 169 18.95 -9.31 -8.13
C LEU A 169 17.71 -8.56 -8.63
N PRO A 170 17.66 -8.04 -9.87
CA PRO A 170 16.47 -7.33 -10.35
C PRO A 170 15.20 -8.19 -10.27
N VAL A 171 15.31 -9.49 -10.55
CA VAL A 171 14.15 -10.40 -10.54
C VAL A 171 13.67 -10.66 -9.11
N HIS A 172 14.57 -11.13 -8.23
CA HIS A 172 14.25 -11.44 -6.83
C HIS A 172 13.74 -10.21 -6.08
N VAL A 173 14.50 -9.11 -6.11
CA VAL A 173 14.18 -7.92 -5.31
C VAL A 173 12.92 -7.23 -5.83
N THR A 174 12.62 -7.27 -7.13
CA THR A 174 11.35 -6.76 -7.67
C THR A 174 10.18 -7.56 -7.12
N ILE A 175 10.26 -8.89 -7.19
CA ILE A 175 9.16 -9.76 -6.73
C ILE A 175 8.91 -9.58 -5.22
N VAL A 176 9.98 -9.50 -4.42
CA VAL A 176 9.87 -9.28 -2.96
C VAL A 176 9.37 -7.87 -2.61
N SER A 177 9.83 -6.82 -3.30
CA SER A 177 9.37 -5.45 -3.06
C SER A 177 7.90 -5.27 -3.44
N VAL A 178 7.47 -5.82 -4.58
CA VAL A 178 6.05 -5.83 -4.99
C VAL A 178 5.20 -6.63 -4.00
N GLY A 179 5.65 -7.81 -3.59
CA GLY A 179 4.98 -8.62 -2.57
C GLY A 179 4.83 -7.86 -1.24
N SER A 180 5.88 -7.18 -0.79
CA SER A 180 5.87 -6.33 0.41
C SER A 180 4.83 -5.21 0.31
N GLY A 181 4.70 -4.58 -0.87
CA GLY A 181 3.68 -3.56 -1.11
C GLY A 181 2.25 -4.11 -1.04
N VAL A 182 2.01 -5.28 -1.62
CA VAL A 182 0.71 -5.98 -1.53
C VAL A 182 0.37 -6.30 -0.07
N PHE A 183 1.36 -6.76 0.70
CA PHE A 183 1.17 -7.08 2.10
C PHE A 183 1.00 -5.86 3.01
N LEU A 184 1.61 -4.71 2.67
CA LEU A 184 1.32 -3.44 3.33
C LEU A 184 -0.18 -3.10 3.23
N PHE A 185 -0.76 -3.23 2.03
CA PHE A 185 -2.20 -3.05 1.84
C PHE A 185 -3.00 -4.08 2.66
N ALA A 186 -2.61 -5.36 2.64
CA ALA A 186 -3.30 -6.41 3.39
C ALA A 186 -3.27 -6.18 4.91
N GLY A 187 -2.13 -5.73 5.45
CA GLY A 187 -1.94 -5.39 6.85
C GLY A 187 -2.84 -4.23 7.28
N VAL A 188 -2.88 -3.15 6.48
CA VAL A 188 -3.79 -2.01 6.73
C VAL A 188 -5.25 -2.47 6.71
N ALA A 189 -5.66 -3.27 5.73
CA ALA A 189 -7.02 -3.80 5.64
C ALA A 189 -7.39 -4.67 6.86
N SER A 190 -6.47 -5.51 7.35
CA SER A 190 -6.70 -6.30 8.57
C SER A 190 -6.76 -5.46 9.85
N MET A 191 -5.96 -4.41 9.96
CA MET A 191 -6.06 -3.46 11.09
C MET A 191 -7.41 -2.74 11.08
N LEU A 192 -7.86 -2.28 9.91
CA LEU A 192 -9.18 -1.66 9.76
C LEU A 192 -10.32 -2.63 10.04
N PHE A 193 -10.19 -3.89 9.64
CA PHE A 193 -11.17 -4.93 9.97
C PHE A 193 -11.34 -5.09 11.48
N LEU A 194 -10.23 -5.24 12.23
CA LEU A 194 -10.28 -5.33 13.69
C LEU A 194 -10.85 -4.07 14.33
N TYR A 195 -10.52 -2.90 13.79
CA TYR A 195 -11.10 -1.63 14.23
C TYR A 195 -12.61 -1.59 14.00
N ARG A 196 -13.09 -2.06 12.84
CA ARG A 196 -14.52 -2.10 12.52
C ARG A 196 -15.28 -3.11 13.39
N LEU A 197 -14.67 -4.21 13.80
CA LEU A 197 -15.26 -5.13 14.76
C LEU A 197 -15.49 -4.50 16.15
N ARG A 198 -14.65 -3.54 16.55
CA ARG A 198 -14.80 -2.80 17.82
C ARG A 198 -15.82 -1.67 17.74
N GLN A 199 -16.26 -1.29 16.54
CA GLN A 199 -17.25 -0.24 16.30
C GLN A 199 -18.29 -0.76 15.28
N PRO A 200 -19.18 -1.68 15.69
CA PRO A 200 -20.17 -2.28 14.79
C PRO A 200 -21.15 -1.23 14.23
N GLU A 201 -21.76 -1.54 13.09
CA GLU A 201 -22.81 -0.70 12.48
C GLU A 201 -23.97 -0.46 13.45
N GLY A 202 -24.28 0.81 13.71
CA GLY A 202 -25.37 1.23 14.61
C GLY A 202 -24.99 1.25 16.09
N GLN A 203 -23.78 0.82 16.45
CA GLN A 203 -23.24 0.88 17.82
C GLN A 203 -21.94 1.71 17.87
N GLU A 204 -21.70 2.56 16.87
CA GLU A 204 -20.51 3.38 16.84
C GLU A 204 -20.57 4.50 17.89
N SER A 205 -19.48 4.65 18.64
CA SER A 205 -19.29 5.71 19.62
C SER A 205 -19.53 7.12 19.05
N ASP A 206 -20.01 8.06 19.87
CA ASP A 206 -20.22 9.45 19.43
C ASP A 206 -18.93 10.29 19.37
N ASN A 207 -17.80 9.68 19.72
CA ASN A 207 -16.48 10.30 19.64
C ASN A 207 -15.92 10.27 18.21
N VAL A 208 -14.78 10.93 18.00
CA VAL A 208 -14.05 10.97 16.71
C VAL A 208 -13.82 9.56 16.14
N LEU A 209 -13.60 8.55 17.00
CA LEU A 209 -13.43 7.17 16.57
C LEU A 209 -14.70 6.61 15.90
N GLY A 210 -15.89 6.80 16.46
CA GLY A 210 -17.09 6.30 15.78
C GLY A 210 -17.43 7.08 14.52
N VAL A 211 -17.11 8.38 14.44
CA VAL A 211 -17.23 9.16 13.19
C VAL A 211 -16.36 8.58 12.07
N ILE A 212 -15.15 8.14 12.40
CA ILE A 212 -14.25 7.47 11.46
C ILE A 212 -14.82 6.09 11.06
N ALA A 213 -15.28 5.30 12.04
CA ALA A 213 -15.82 3.97 11.81
C ALA A 213 -17.08 3.96 10.93
N ARG A 214 -18.00 4.91 11.10
CA ARG A 214 -19.24 5.08 10.30
C ARG A 214 -18.99 5.24 8.79
N ARG A 215 -17.75 5.56 8.39
CA ARG A 215 -17.37 5.81 6.99
C ARG A 215 -16.52 4.71 6.39
N LEU A 216 -16.04 3.79 7.23
CA LEU A 216 -15.35 2.62 6.75
C LEU A 216 -16.35 1.64 6.14
N PRO A 217 -15.93 0.83 5.16
CA PRO A 217 -16.71 -0.31 4.72
C PRO A 217 -17.05 -1.25 5.89
N ASP A 218 -18.06 -2.08 5.69
CA ASP A 218 -18.41 -3.13 6.63
C ASP A 218 -17.22 -4.09 6.87
N ALA A 219 -17.19 -4.73 8.03
CA ALA A 219 -16.09 -5.61 8.42
C ALA A 219 -15.85 -6.75 7.41
N ARG A 220 -16.92 -7.31 6.82
CA ARG A 220 -16.77 -8.40 5.83
C ARG A 220 -16.06 -7.93 4.57
N THR A 221 -16.29 -6.69 4.16
CA THR A 221 -15.59 -6.12 3.00
C THR A 221 -14.11 -5.85 3.30
N LEU A 222 -13.78 -5.30 4.48
CA LEU A 222 -12.40 -5.09 4.89
C LEU A 222 -11.61 -6.41 4.96
N ASP A 223 -12.22 -7.43 5.55
CA ASP A 223 -11.67 -8.79 5.60
C ASP A 223 -11.49 -9.41 4.21
N ARG A 224 -12.46 -9.23 3.31
CA ARG A 224 -12.35 -9.69 1.91
C ARG A 224 -11.21 -8.99 1.16
N LEU A 225 -11.01 -7.69 1.40
CA LEU A 225 -9.92 -6.93 0.78
C LEU A 225 -8.55 -7.39 1.29
N ALA A 226 -8.42 -7.63 2.61
CA ALA A 226 -7.21 -8.21 3.19
C ALA A 226 -6.92 -9.59 2.59
N TYR A 227 -7.92 -10.47 2.53
CA TYR A 227 -7.75 -11.82 1.98
C TYR A 227 -7.38 -11.82 0.50
N LYS A 228 -8.04 -10.99 -0.33
CA LYS A 228 -7.72 -10.83 -1.76
C LYS A 228 -6.28 -10.38 -1.97
N ALA A 229 -5.83 -9.39 -1.19
CA ALA A 229 -4.45 -8.91 -1.26
C ALA A 229 -3.48 -10.02 -0.84
N THR A 230 -3.73 -10.73 0.26
CA THR A 230 -2.84 -11.81 0.72
C THR A 230 -2.77 -12.99 -0.25
N ILE A 231 -3.87 -13.37 -0.93
CA ILE A 231 -3.83 -14.39 -1.98
C ILE A 231 -2.87 -14.01 -3.12
N ILE A 232 -2.80 -12.72 -3.46
CA ILE A 232 -1.90 -12.23 -4.51
C ILE A 232 -0.47 -12.13 -3.98
N GLY A 233 -0.31 -11.61 -2.76
CA GLY A 233 1.00 -11.37 -2.14
C GLY A 233 1.74 -12.66 -1.78
N PHE A 234 1.03 -13.69 -1.32
CA PHE A 234 1.63 -14.96 -0.87
C PHE A 234 2.45 -15.69 -1.95
N PRO A 235 1.93 -15.98 -3.16
CA PRO A 235 2.72 -16.63 -4.21
C PRO A 235 3.84 -15.72 -4.71
N LEU A 236 3.64 -14.40 -4.78
CA LEU A 236 4.71 -13.45 -5.12
C LEU A 236 5.85 -13.54 -4.10
N PHE A 237 5.53 -13.45 -2.81
CA PHE A 237 6.54 -13.53 -1.75
C PHE A 237 7.21 -14.90 -1.68
N GLY A 238 6.45 -15.99 -1.86
CA GLY A 238 7.01 -17.35 -1.95
C GLY A 238 7.98 -17.50 -3.11
N ALA A 239 7.63 -17.02 -4.30
CA ALA A 239 8.55 -16.95 -5.43
C ALA A 239 9.77 -16.09 -5.11
N GLY A 240 9.58 -14.97 -4.41
CA GLY A 240 10.65 -14.15 -3.87
C GLY A 240 11.62 -14.93 -2.99
N VAL A 241 11.13 -15.68 -1.99
CA VAL A 241 11.97 -16.50 -1.10
C VAL A 241 12.76 -17.55 -1.90
N ILE A 242 12.11 -18.25 -2.84
CA ILE A 242 12.77 -19.26 -3.69
C ILE A 242 13.86 -18.63 -4.57
N LEU A 243 13.55 -17.52 -5.24
CA LEU A 243 14.51 -16.81 -6.07
C LEU A 243 15.65 -16.20 -5.24
N GLY A 244 15.38 -15.86 -3.98
CA GLY A 244 16.39 -15.43 -3.02
C GLY A 244 17.38 -16.53 -2.72
N ALA A 245 16.91 -17.76 -2.50
CA ALA A 245 17.75 -18.93 -2.30
C ALA A 245 18.61 -19.26 -3.53
N ILE A 246 18.04 -19.16 -4.74
CA ILE A 246 18.80 -19.34 -6.00
C ILE A 246 19.89 -18.27 -6.15
N TRP A 247 19.55 -17.02 -5.81
CA TRP A 247 20.52 -15.94 -5.85
C TRP A 247 21.62 -16.11 -4.79
N ALA A 248 21.28 -16.60 -3.60
CA ALA A 248 22.23 -16.88 -2.52
C ALA A 248 23.29 -17.92 -2.96
N GLU A 249 22.90 -18.96 -3.70
CA GLU A 249 23.84 -19.92 -4.30
C GLU A 249 24.81 -19.22 -5.25
N ALA A 250 24.30 -18.36 -6.14
CA ALA A 250 25.14 -17.64 -7.09
C ALA A 250 26.07 -16.60 -6.44
N ALA A 251 25.69 -16.04 -5.29
CA ALA A 251 26.46 -14.99 -4.60
C ALA A 251 27.44 -15.54 -3.56
N TRP A 252 27.07 -16.59 -2.84
CA TRP A 252 27.80 -17.10 -1.67
C TRP A 252 28.09 -18.61 -1.72
N GLY A 253 27.70 -19.30 -2.79
CA GLY A 253 27.95 -20.74 -2.96
C GLY A 253 27.10 -21.66 -2.08
N ARG A 254 25.97 -21.15 -1.55
CA ARG A 254 24.96 -21.94 -0.82
C ARG A 254 23.55 -21.37 -0.98
N PHE A 255 22.56 -22.24 -1.15
CA PHE A 255 21.15 -21.85 -1.30
C PHE A 255 20.52 -21.23 -0.04
N TRP A 256 20.99 -21.61 1.15
CA TRP A 256 20.43 -21.14 2.43
C TRP A 256 21.48 -21.24 3.53
N GLY A 257 21.53 -20.26 4.41
CA GLY A 257 22.46 -20.17 5.53
C GLY A 257 21.83 -19.91 6.91
N TRP A 258 20.50 -19.84 7.03
CA TRP A 258 19.81 -19.52 8.28
C TRP A 258 20.24 -18.20 8.90
N ASP A 259 20.62 -17.23 8.06
CA ASP A 259 20.97 -15.92 8.55
C ASP A 259 19.69 -15.19 9.05
N PRO A 260 19.82 -14.09 9.81
CA PRO A 260 18.67 -13.40 10.38
C PRO A 260 17.63 -12.97 9.33
N LYS A 261 18.05 -12.65 8.10
CA LYS A 261 17.15 -12.19 7.04
C LYS A 261 16.41 -13.34 6.38
N GLU A 262 17.11 -14.42 6.05
CA GLU A 262 16.54 -15.66 5.54
C GLU A 262 15.54 -16.23 6.55
N THR A 263 15.94 -16.30 7.83
CA THR A 263 15.10 -16.81 8.92
C THR A 263 13.83 -15.96 9.11
N CYS A 264 13.96 -14.62 9.15
CA CYS A 264 12.79 -13.75 9.28
C CYS A 264 11.89 -13.80 8.04
N SER A 265 12.45 -13.95 6.85
CA SER A 265 11.68 -14.12 5.61
C SER A 265 10.88 -15.42 5.63
N PHE A 266 11.47 -16.51 6.12
CA PHE A 266 10.78 -17.78 6.30
C PHE A 266 9.68 -17.69 7.37
N ILE A 267 9.94 -17.05 8.52
CA ILE A 267 8.92 -16.81 9.56
C ILE A 267 7.73 -16.03 8.97
N ALA A 268 7.99 -14.93 8.24
CA ALA A 268 6.94 -14.15 7.61
C ALA A 268 6.14 -14.99 6.60
N TRP A 269 6.82 -15.82 5.79
CA TRP A 269 6.17 -16.73 4.85
C TRP A 269 5.26 -17.74 5.56
N VAL A 270 5.74 -18.36 6.65
CA VAL A 270 4.94 -19.30 7.48
C VAL A 270 3.74 -18.60 8.11
N LEU A 271 3.89 -17.36 8.60
CA LEU A 271 2.77 -16.61 9.17
C LEU A 271 1.70 -16.28 8.12
N TYR A 272 2.08 -15.89 6.90
CA TYR A 272 1.12 -15.70 5.81
C TYR A 272 0.48 -17.01 5.34
N ALA A 273 1.23 -18.11 5.32
CA ALA A 273 0.67 -19.44 5.05
C ALA A 273 -0.35 -19.84 6.13
N ALA A 274 -0.01 -19.62 7.41
CA ALA A 274 -0.89 -19.86 8.55
C ALA A 274 -2.15 -18.99 8.49
N TYR A 275 -2.05 -17.73 8.05
CA TYR A 275 -3.21 -16.88 7.80
C TYR A 275 -4.13 -17.47 6.73
N LEU A 276 -3.59 -17.85 5.56
CA LEU A 276 -4.38 -18.44 4.48
C LEU A 276 -5.00 -19.78 4.89
N HIS A 277 -4.25 -20.59 5.65
CA HIS A 277 -4.74 -21.84 6.21
C HIS A 277 -5.87 -21.62 7.23
N ALA A 278 -5.69 -20.68 8.17
CA ALA A 278 -6.73 -20.28 9.12
C ALA A 278 -8.01 -19.80 8.43
N ARG A 279 -7.90 -19.17 7.26
CA ARG A 279 -9.04 -18.75 6.43
C ARG A 279 -9.72 -19.90 5.67
N ALA A 280 -8.96 -20.93 5.33
CA ALA A 280 -9.50 -22.15 4.72
C ALA A 280 -10.22 -23.04 5.75
N THR A 281 -9.77 -23.03 7.01
CA THR A 281 -10.29 -23.87 8.10
C THR A 281 -11.54 -23.29 8.75
N SER A 282 -12.56 -24.14 8.96
CA SER A 282 -13.80 -23.76 9.65
C SER A 282 -13.52 -23.31 11.10
N GLY A 283 -14.14 -22.21 11.55
CA GLY A 283 -13.99 -21.68 12.92
C GLY A 283 -12.79 -20.74 13.17
N TRP A 284 -11.88 -20.58 12.21
CA TRP A 284 -10.74 -19.65 12.29
C TRP A 284 -10.87 -18.42 11.38
N ARG A 285 -11.97 -18.34 10.63
CA ARG A 285 -12.23 -17.27 9.65
C ARG A 285 -12.37 -15.87 10.25
N ASP A 286 -12.55 -15.76 11.56
CA ASP A 286 -12.87 -14.52 12.26
C ASP A 286 -11.61 -13.74 12.70
N THR A 287 -11.75 -12.94 13.75
CA THR A 287 -10.76 -12.05 14.39
C THR A 287 -9.36 -12.68 14.55
N LYS A 288 -9.27 -13.99 14.79
CA LYS A 288 -8.00 -14.71 14.97
C LYS A 288 -7.14 -14.66 13.70
N ALA A 289 -7.72 -14.90 12.52
CA ALA A 289 -6.98 -14.81 11.27
C ALA A 289 -6.44 -13.39 11.03
N ALA A 290 -7.23 -12.36 11.32
CA ALA A 290 -6.77 -10.98 11.17
C ALA A 290 -5.54 -10.65 12.04
N TRP A 291 -5.48 -11.17 13.27
CA TRP A 291 -4.29 -11.04 14.12
C TRP A 291 -3.07 -11.76 13.55
N ILE A 292 -3.25 -12.95 12.96
CA ILE A 292 -2.15 -13.66 12.27
C ILE A 292 -1.63 -12.84 11.09
N ASN A 293 -2.52 -12.22 10.29
CA ASN A 293 -2.11 -11.38 9.17
C ASN A 293 -1.33 -10.13 9.63
N ILE A 294 -1.76 -9.52 10.74
CA ILE A 294 -1.06 -8.38 11.34
C ILE A 294 0.31 -8.83 11.88
N ALA A 295 0.40 -9.98 12.54
CA ALA A 295 1.66 -10.54 13.00
C ALA A 295 2.62 -10.82 11.83
N ALA A 296 2.12 -11.36 10.71
CA ALA A 296 2.88 -11.56 9.48
C ALA A 296 3.41 -10.23 8.91
N PHE A 297 2.57 -9.20 8.90
CA PHE A 297 2.95 -7.86 8.45
C PHE A 297 4.00 -7.23 9.37
N VAL A 298 3.87 -7.36 10.69
CA VAL A 298 4.87 -6.89 11.66
C VAL A 298 6.18 -7.65 11.50
N ALA A 299 6.16 -8.97 11.30
CA ALA A 299 7.37 -9.75 11.02
C ALA A 299 8.06 -9.30 9.73
N MET A 300 7.30 -8.93 8.70
CA MET A 300 7.83 -8.35 7.47
C MET A 300 8.46 -6.97 7.70
N LEU A 301 7.84 -6.07 8.48
CA LEU A 301 8.43 -4.79 8.85
C LEU A 301 9.70 -4.96 9.70
N PHE A 302 9.69 -5.91 10.62
CA PHE A 302 10.86 -6.27 11.42
C PHE A 302 12.02 -6.75 10.53
N ASN A 303 11.73 -7.61 9.56
CA ASN A 303 12.71 -8.05 8.57
C ASN A 303 13.24 -6.89 7.71
N LEU A 304 12.37 -5.96 7.32
CA LEU A 304 12.75 -4.81 6.50
C LEU A 304 13.61 -3.80 7.27
N PHE A 305 13.26 -3.44 8.48
CA PHE A 305 13.96 -2.36 9.21
C PHE A 305 14.99 -2.90 10.18
N ILE A 306 14.61 -3.77 11.10
CA ILE A 306 15.48 -4.21 12.19
C ILE A 306 16.62 -5.06 11.65
N ILE A 307 16.34 -6.05 10.80
CA ILE A 307 17.39 -6.90 10.26
C ILE A 307 18.35 -6.10 9.37
N ASN A 308 17.87 -5.17 8.55
CA ASN A 308 18.75 -4.41 7.65
C ASN A 308 19.54 -3.31 8.37
N MET A 309 18.97 -2.63 9.37
CA MET A 309 19.60 -1.48 10.03
C MET A 309 20.37 -1.83 11.30
N VAL A 310 19.94 -2.86 12.05
CA VAL A 310 20.45 -3.14 13.40
C VAL A 310 21.38 -4.34 13.43
N ILE A 311 21.17 -5.32 12.54
CA ILE A 311 21.93 -6.56 12.53
C ILE A 311 22.97 -6.53 11.40
N SER A 312 24.24 -6.65 11.78
CA SER A 312 25.34 -6.85 10.83
C SER A 312 25.24 -8.26 10.22
N GLY A 313 25.11 -8.35 8.90
CA GLY A 313 25.06 -9.62 8.18
C GLY A 313 25.29 -9.43 6.67
N LEU A 314 25.36 -10.53 5.93
CA LEU A 314 25.59 -10.56 4.46
C LEU A 314 24.55 -9.76 3.65
N HIS A 315 23.44 -9.39 4.30
CA HIS A 315 22.32 -8.69 3.70
C HIS A 315 22.07 -7.29 4.29
N SER A 316 23.00 -6.72 5.05
CA SER A 316 22.88 -5.33 5.49
C SER A 316 23.11 -4.40 4.29
N TYR A 317 22.02 -4.03 3.62
CA TYR A 317 22.02 -3.09 2.48
C TYR A 317 21.67 -1.67 2.90
N ALA A 318 21.76 -1.36 4.21
CA ALA A 318 21.40 -0.06 4.75
C ALA A 318 22.31 1.07 4.26
N GLY A 319 23.46 0.76 3.63
CA GLY A 319 24.37 1.78 3.11
C GLY A 319 24.96 2.69 4.20
N LEU A 320 24.91 2.27 5.47
CA LEU A 320 25.40 3.01 6.63
C LEU A 320 26.87 2.72 6.98
N ASN A 321 27.65 2.21 6.01
CA ASN A 321 29.10 2.04 6.16
C ASN A 321 29.83 2.73 5.01
#